data_AF-A0A9E4YAZ6-F1
#
_entry.id   AF-A0A9E4YAZ6-F1
#
_cell.length_a   1.000
_cell.length_b   1.000
_cell.length_c   1.000
_cell.angle_alpha   90.00
_cell.angle_beta   90.00
_cell.angle_gamma   90.00
#
_symmetry.space_group_name_H-M   'P 1'
#
loop_
_entity.id
_entity.type
_entity.pdbx_description
1 polymer ?
#
loop_
_entity_poly.entity_id
_entity_poly.type
_entity_poly.pdbx_seq_one_letter_code
_entity_poly.pdbx_strand_id
1 'polypeptide(L)'
;MTERDGIGRSGLAEEGAASWEAIADGWAERMRTDTDFSRKLVLDAPHLALLGDVAGKHVLDAGCGEGRFARMLADRGARVTAIDLSRRMI
;
A
#
# COMPACT_ATOMS: atom_id res chain seq x y z
N MET A 1 4.52 39.53 9.69
CA MET A 1 3.91 38.53 8.79
C MET A 1 5.03 37.57 8.42
N THR A 2 5.33 36.62 9.30
CA THR A 2 6.43 35.66 9.14
C THR A 2 5.96 34.44 8.34
N GLU A 3 6.89 33.93 7.55
CA GLU A 3 6.75 32.83 6.59
C GLU A 3 6.07 31.59 7.20
N ARG A 4 5.17 30.98 6.41
CA ARG A 4 4.81 29.58 6.58
C ARG A 4 5.76 28.80 5.68
N ASP A 5 6.82 28.25 6.26
CA ASP A 5 7.60 27.17 5.64
C ASP A 5 6.69 25.94 5.51
N GLY A 6 5.81 25.97 4.51
CA GLY A 6 4.95 24.85 4.16
C GLY A 6 5.75 23.86 3.33
N ILE A 7 5.89 22.63 3.80
CA ILE A 7 6.41 21.53 2.99
C ILE A 7 5.52 21.42 1.75
N GLY A 8 6.06 21.76 0.58
CA GLY A 8 5.35 21.63 -0.69
C GLY A 8 4.95 20.18 -0.97
N ARG A 9 4.05 19.94 -1.92
CA ARG A 9 3.59 18.58 -2.28
C ARG A 9 4.74 17.62 -2.62
N SER A 10 5.82 18.11 -3.20
CA SER A 10 7.04 17.32 -3.47
C SER A 10 7.78 16.96 -2.17
N GLY A 11 7.97 17.92 -1.27
CA GLY A 11 8.63 17.67 0.02
C GLY A 11 7.89 16.64 0.87
N LEU A 12 6.55 16.67 0.89
CA LEU A 12 5.74 15.67 1.62
C LEU A 12 5.91 14.26 1.05
N ALA A 13 6.03 14.13 -0.27
CA ALA A 13 6.24 12.83 -0.92
C ALA A 13 7.65 12.28 -0.64
N GLU A 14 8.67 13.13 -0.65
CA GLU A 14 10.06 12.76 -0.34
C GLU A 14 10.21 12.32 1.13
N GLU A 15 9.63 13.07 2.06
CA GLU A 15 9.67 12.75 3.50
C GLU A 15 8.90 11.46 3.82
N GLY A 16 7.74 11.28 3.16
CA GLY A 16 6.96 10.04 3.24
C GLY A 16 7.71 8.84 2.67
N ALA A 17 8.35 8.99 1.51
CA ALA A 17 9.17 7.94 0.90
C ALA A 17 10.35 7.55 1.81
N ALA A 18 11.08 8.54 2.34
CA ALA A 18 12.20 8.30 3.25
C ALA A 18 11.77 7.55 4.53
N SER A 19 10.60 7.90 5.08
CA SER A 19 10.07 7.24 6.28
C SER A 19 9.73 5.76 6.04
N TRP A 20 9.11 5.44 4.90
CA TRP A 20 8.77 4.05 4.55
C TRP A 20 9.99 3.24 4.14
N GLU A 21 10.93 3.84 3.39
CA GLU A 21 12.22 3.24 3.06
C GLU A 21 12.98 2.75 4.29
N ALA A 22 12.98 3.55 5.36
CA ALA A 22 13.72 3.24 6.59
C ALA A 22 13.21 1.98 7.32
N ILE A 23 11.95 1.57 7.10
CA ILE A 23 11.33 0.44 7.78
C ILE A 23 10.89 -0.69 6.84
N ALA A 24 11.19 -0.56 5.54
CA ALA A 24 10.61 -1.39 4.48
C ALA A 24 10.79 -2.89 4.73
N ASP A 25 12.02 -3.34 5.03
CA ASP A 25 12.32 -4.77 5.20
C ASP A 25 11.52 -5.39 6.36
N GLY A 26 11.47 -4.72 7.51
CA GLY A 26 10.75 -5.21 8.68
C GLY A 26 9.23 -5.21 8.47
N TRP A 27 8.74 -4.20 7.75
CA TRP A 27 7.33 -4.15 7.34
C TRP A 27 6.99 -5.27 6.35
N ALA A 28 7.80 -5.45 5.32
CA ALA A 28 7.59 -6.46 4.29
C ALA A 28 7.57 -7.87 4.89
N GLU A 29 8.52 -8.17 5.80
CA GLU A 29 8.53 -9.43 6.54
C GLU A 29 7.24 -9.60 7.37
N ARG A 30 6.82 -8.57 8.09
CA ARG A 30 5.58 -8.62 8.87
C ARG A 30 4.35 -8.87 8.00
N MET A 31 4.26 -8.29 6.80
CA MET A 31 3.13 -8.50 5.88
C MET A 31 3.15 -9.89 5.22
N ARG A 32 4.32 -10.49 5.03
CA ARG A 32 4.50 -11.83 4.45
C ARG A 32 4.28 -12.94 5.47
N THR A 33 4.55 -12.67 6.75
CA THR A 33 4.17 -13.58 7.83
C THR A 33 2.70 -13.46 8.15
N ASP A 34 2.10 -14.54 8.64
CA ASP A 34 0.67 -14.60 8.91
C ASP A 34 0.25 -13.90 10.22
N THR A 35 1.07 -12.94 10.67
CA THR A 35 1.06 -12.39 12.03
C THR A 35 0.43 -11.01 12.14
N ASP A 36 0.10 -10.35 11.02
CA ASP A 36 -0.67 -9.09 11.06
C ASP A 36 -2.18 -9.34 11.16
N PHE A 37 -2.61 -9.74 12.35
CA PHE A 37 -4.02 -10.01 12.66
C PHE A 37 -4.94 -8.83 12.39
N SER A 38 -4.46 -7.58 12.52
CA SER A 38 -5.28 -6.40 12.26
C SER A 38 -5.76 -6.37 10.81
N ARG A 39 -4.85 -6.58 9.85
CA ARG A 39 -5.20 -6.67 8.43
C ARG A 39 -6.08 -7.88 8.15
N LYS A 40 -5.67 -9.06 8.63
CA LYS A 40 -6.36 -10.32 8.34
C LYS A 40 -7.79 -10.38 8.86
N LEU A 41 -8.00 -9.92 10.09
CA LEU A 41 -9.28 -10.08 10.80
C LEU A 41 -10.20 -8.87 10.67
N VAL A 42 -9.65 -7.67 10.43
CA VAL A 42 -10.43 -6.42 10.44
C VAL A 42 -10.50 -5.77 9.07
N LEU A 43 -9.43 -5.79 8.26
CA LEU A 43 -9.38 -4.95 7.05
C LEU A 43 -9.67 -5.72 5.76
N ASP A 44 -9.07 -6.89 5.59
CA ASP A 44 -9.08 -7.60 4.31
C ASP A 44 -10.48 -7.94 3.81
N ALA A 45 -11.25 -8.67 4.63
CA ALA A 45 -12.57 -9.13 4.22
C ALA A 45 -13.55 -7.96 3.98
N PRO A 46 -13.64 -6.94 4.85
CA PRO A 46 -14.49 -5.78 4.58
C PRO A 46 -14.07 -4.97 3.35
N HIS A 47 -12.76 -4.75 3.13
CA HIS A 47 -12.31 -4.05 1.92
C HIS A 47 -12.63 -4.82 0.64
N LEU A 48 -12.40 -6.13 0.62
CA LEU A 48 -12.73 -6.96 -0.52
C LEU A 48 -14.25 -7.01 -0.76
N ALA A 49 -15.05 -7.08 0.29
CA ALA A 49 -16.50 -7.02 0.18
C ALA A 49 -16.99 -5.68 -0.37
N LEU A 50 -16.37 -4.57 0.06
CA LEU A 50 -16.69 -3.22 -0.43
C LEU A 50 -16.36 -3.04 -1.92
N LEU A 51 -15.23 -3.61 -2.38
CA LEU A 51 -14.83 -3.57 -3.79
C LEU A 51 -15.73 -4.44 -4.69
N GLY A 52 -16.35 -5.48 -4.13
CA GLY A 52 -17.22 -6.41 -4.86
C GLY A 52 -16.45 -7.26 -5.88
N ASP A 53 -17.12 -7.61 -6.98
CA ASP A 53 -16.47 -8.34 -8.07
C ASP A 53 -15.48 -7.45 -8.83
N VAL A 54 -14.24 -7.90 -8.90
CA VAL A 54 -13.13 -7.22 -9.58
C VAL A 54 -12.60 -7.99 -10.79
N ALA A 55 -13.19 -9.13 -11.13
CA ALA A 55 -12.72 -9.97 -12.24
C ALA A 55 -12.70 -9.19 -13.56
N GLY A 56 -11.57 -9.26 -14.28
CA GLY A 56 -11.36 -8.57 -15.56
C GLY A 56 -11.18 -7.05 -15.47
N LYS A 57 -11.38 -6.44 -14.29
CA LYS A 57 -11.23 -4.99 -14.11
C LYS A 57 -9.77 -4.59 -14.01
N HIS A 58 -9.47 -3.35 -14.40
CA HIS A 58 -8.16 -2.75 -14.18
C HIS A 58 -8.19 -1.99 -12.85
N VAL A 59 -7.30 -2.33 -11.93
CA VAL A 59 -7.29 -1.77 -10.57
C VAL A 59 -5.94 -1.15 -10.27
N LEU A 60 -5.93 0.04 -9.67
CA LEU A 60 -4.74 0.68 -9.13
C LEU A 60 -4.68 0.46 -7.61
N ASP A 61 -3.61 -0.17 -7.12
CA ASP A 61 -3.27 -0.22 -5.70
C ASP A 61 -2.17 0.82 -5.43
N ALA A 62 -2.56 1.98 -4.87
CA ALA A 62 -1.67 3.13 -4.65
C ALA A 62 -1.17 3.17 -3.21
N GLY A 63 0.15 3.06 -3.02
CA GLY A 63 0.76 2.78 -1.71
C GLY A 63 0.66 1.30 -1.38
N CYS A 64 0.99 0.44 -2.34
CA CYS A 64 0.76 -1.00 -2.25
C CYS A 64 1.67 -1.71 -1.22
N GLY A 65 2.71 -1.03 -0.71
CA GLY A 65 3.74 -1.63 0.13
C GLY A 65 4.36 -2.83 -0.57
N GLU A 66 4.54 -3.94 0.15
CA GLU A 66 5.08 -5.18 -0.44
C GLU A 66 4.10 -5.92 -1.37
N GLY A 67 2.89 -5.37 -1.59
CA GLY A 67 1.95 -5.86 -2.59
C GLY A 67 0.95 -6.90 -2.10
N ARG A 68 0.80 -7.08 -0.78
CA ARG A 68 -0.16 -8.05 -0.19
C ARG A 68 -1.56 -7.95 -0.77
N PHE A 69 -2.13 -6.75 -0.74
CA PHE A 69 -3.51 -6.52 -1.15
C PHE A 69 -3.66 -6.57 -2.68
N ALA A 70 -2.71 -5.98 -3.42
CA ALA A 70 -2.60 -6.17 -4.87
C ALA A 70 -2.65 -7.64 -5.30
N ARG A 71 -1.92 -8.55 -4.62
CA ARG A 71 -1.99 -9.99 -4.89
C ARG A 71 -3.37 -10.57 -4.63
N MET A 72 -4.00 -10.21 -3.50
CA MET A 72 -5.37 -10.65 -3.18
C MET A 72 -6.42 -10.21 -4.21
N LEU A 73 -6.22 -9.06 -4.86
CA LEU A 73 -7.06 -8.56 -5.95
C LEU A 73 -6.76 -9.30 -7.27
N ALA A 74 -5.49 -9.55 -7.57
CA ALA A 74 -5.08 -10.33 -8.74
C ALA A 74 -5.61 -11.78 -8.67
N ASP A 75 -5.58 -12.42 -7.49
CA ASP A 75 -6.14 -13.75 -7.25
C ASP A 75 -7.66 -13.80 -7.48
N ARG A 76 -8.35 -12.65 -7.43
CA ARG A 76 -9.77 -12.49 -7.77
C ARG A 76 -10.00 -12.14 -9.24
N GLY A 77 -8.98 -12.21 -10.07
CA GLY A 77 -9.05 -12.00 -11.51
C GLY A 77 -8.92 -10.53 -11.96
N ALA A 78 -8.54 -9.61 -11.07
CA ALA A 78 -8.27 -8.24 -11.46
C ALA A 78 -6.92 -8.12 -12.20
N ARG A 79 -6.82 -7.14 -13.11
CA ARG A 79 -5.56 -6.69 -13.71
C ARG A 79 -5.03 -5.52 -12.88
N VAL A 80 -4.09 -5.81 -11.99
CA VAL A 80 -3.65 -4.84 -10.98
C VAL A 80 -2.38 -4.12 -11.42
N THR A 81 -2.39 -2.80 -11.36
CA THR A 81 -1.20 -1.95 -11.32
C THR A 81 -0.96 -1.57 -9.86
N ALA A 82 0.20 -1.91 -9.32
CA ALA A 82 0.55 -1.61 -7.94
C ALA A 82 1.73 -0.63 -7.92
N ILE A 83 1.62 0.44 -7.14
CA ILE A 83 2.67 1.47 -7.03
C ILE A 83 2.97 1.76 -5.56
N ASP A 84 4.24 1.97 -5.27
CA ASP A 84 4.70 2.48 -3.98
C ASP A 84 5.82 3.51 -4.21
N LEU A 85 5.97 4.45 -3.27
CA LEU A 85 7.02 5.47 -3.32
C LEU A 85 8.35 4.91 -2.81
N SER A 86 8.31 3.90 -1.93
CA SER A 86 9.49 3.19 -1.46
C SER A 86 9.93 2.16 -2.51
N ARG A 87 11.12 2.36 -3.07
CA ARG A 87 11.79 1.36 -3.92
C ARG A 87 12.04 0.04 -3.19
N ARG A 88 12.27 0.06 -1.88
CA ARG A 88 12.47 -1.18 -1.09
C ARG A 88 11.19 -1.97 -0.84
N MET A 89 10.01 -1.38 -1.08
CA MET A 89 8.73 -2.10 -1.02
C MET A 89 8.42 -2.88 -2.30
N ILE A 90 9.07 -2.56 -3.42
CA ILE A 90 8.87 -3.18 -4.74
C ILE A 90 9.99 -4.16 -5.05
#